data_AF-A0A4Q3VZ55-F1
#
_entry.id   AF-A0A4Q3VZ55-F1
#
_cell.length_a   1.000
_cell.length_b   1.000
_cell.length_c   1.000
_cell.angle_alpha   90.00
_cell.angle_beta   90.00
_cell.angle_gamma   90.00
#
_symmetry.space_group_name_H-M   'P 1'
#
loop_
_entity.id
_entity.type
_entity.pdbx_description
1 polymer ?
#
loop_
_entity_poly.entity_id
_entity_poly.type
_entity_poly.pdbx_seq_one_letter_code
_entity_poly.pdbx_strand_id
1 'polypeptide(L)'
;MILALAICVQTSASVQTPAFETHHRVKVRGETIRYTALAGPTKMTNLGGDPIGEIFSFTYLKEGKPEARRPVMFVFNGGPGSSSIWLHMGVVGPRRVVLDREVDPSPVPPFRVEDNPDCLLDVADLVFIDPVGTGFSRILGKGRPEDFFGVDEDADSMAQFIERWLTKHGRWDSPKFLMGESYGSARAALLPRALMGGPTYTGQLRGITVDGIVLLGTTMESPANPVDEDERLARVSRALPSLAATAWYHG
;
A
#
# COMPACT_ATOMS: atom_id res chain seq x y z
N MET A 1 -9.49 -38.38 -39.28
CA MET A 1 -8.63 -37.19 -39.41
C MET A 1 -8.87 -36.33 -38.17
N ILE A 2 -8.13 -36.60 -37.09
CA ILE A 2 -8.29 -35.88 -35.81
C ILE A 2 -7.25 -34.77 -35.80
N LEU A 3 -7.70 -33.53 -35.87
CA LEU A 3 -6.86 -32.34 -35.86
C LEU A 3 -6.55 -32.01 -34.39
N ALA A 4 -5.36 -32.42 -33.91
CA ALA A 4 -4.85 -32.02 -32.61
C ALA A 4 -4.33 -30.57 -32.72
N LEU A 5 -5.11 -29.62 -32.18
CA LEU A 5 -4.70 -28.23 -32.06
C LEU A 5 -3.73 -28.10 -30.87
N ALA A 6 -2.43 -28.08 -31.16
CA ALA A 6 -1.41 -27.81 -30.16
C ALA A 6 -1.45 -26.31 -29.79
N ILE A 7 -2.03 -25.99 -28.64
CA ILE A 7 -1.94 -24.65 -28.05
C ILE A 7 -0.52 -24.51 -27.49
N CYS A 8 0.32 -23.79 -28.22
CA CYS A 8 1.64 -23.38 -27.74
C CYS A 8 1.44 -22.29 -26.68
N VAL A 9 1.55 -22.67 -25.40
CA VAL A 9 1.63 -21.70 -24.30
C VAL A 9 3.00 -21.04 -24.38
N GLN A 10 3.06 -19.82 -24.94
CA GLN A 10 4.24 -18.98 -24.82
C GLN A 10 4.32 -18.43 -23.38
N THR A 11 5.01 -19.16 -22.51
CA THR A 11 5.50 -18.60 -21.23
C THR A 11 6.57 -17.56 -21.52
N SER A 12 6.20 -16.28 -21.59
CA SER A 12 7.12 -15.16 -21.36
C SER A 12 6.90 -14.62 -19.95
N ALA A 13 7.25 -15.44 -18.95
CA ALA A 13 7.34 -14.97 -17.58
C ALA A 13 8.66 -14.20 -17.43
N SER A 14 8.66 -12.89 -17.71
CA SER A 14 9.67 -12.03 -17.09
C SER A 14 9.30 -11.91 -15.61
N VAL A 15 9.73 -12.87 -14.79
CA VAL A 15 9.73 -12.69 -13.34
C VAL A 15 10.70 -11.54 -13.10
N GLN A 16 10.19 -10.32 -12.93
CA GLN A 16 11.01 -9.21 -12.49
C GLN A 16 11.40 -9.51 -11.04
N THR A 17 12.63 -9.99 -10.85
CA THR A 17 13.30 -10.02 -9.54
C THR A 17 13.11 -8.65 -8.88
N PRO A 18 12.80 -8.58 -7.56
CA PRO A 18 12.83 -7.29 -6.87
C PRO A 18 14.18 -6.61 -7.12
N ALA A 19 14.16 -5.29 -7.30
CA ALA A 19 15.38 -4.54 -7.65
C ALA A 19 16.43 -4.63 -6.53
N PHE A 20 15.99 -4.85 -5.28
CA PHE A 20 16.83 -5.04 -4.11
C PHE A 20 16.25 -6.11 -3.18
N GLU A 21 17.13 -6.96 -2.66
CA GLU A 21 16.82 -8.00 -1.68
C GLU A 21 17.89 -8.00 -0.59
N THR A 22 17.47 -8.02 0.67
CA THR A 22 18.36 -8.05 1.84
C THR A 22 17.74 -8.89 2.97
N HIS A 23 18.56 -9.44 3.85
CA HIS A 23 18.14 -10.29 4.96
C HIS A 23 18.47 -9.65 6.30
N HIS A 24 17.52 -9.69 7.23
CA HIS A 24 17.60 -8.97 8.49
C HIS A 24 16.97 -9.77 9.64
N ARG A 25 17.06 -9.20 10.84
CA ARG A 25 16.34 -9.69 12.02
C ARG A 25 15.82 -8.52 12.82
N VAL A 26 14.69 -8.71 13.49
CA VAL A 26 14.08 -7.77 14.43
C VAL A 26 13.60 -8.53 15.66
N LYS A 27 13.63 -7.88 16.83
CA LYS A 27 13.06 -8.44 18.06
C LYS A 27 11.68 -7.85 18.29
N VAL A 28 10.63 -8.67 18.18
CA VAL A 28 9.22 -8.28 18.33
C VAL A 28 8.63 -9.08 19.48
N ARG A 29 8.07 -8.41 20.49
CA ARG A 29 7.45 -9.05 21.68
C ARG A 29 8.31 -10.14 22.34
N GLY A 30 9.64 -10.00 22.29
CA GLY A 30 10.59 -10.97 22.86
C GLY A 30 11.07 -12.07 21.91
N GLU A 31 10.41 -12.27 20.76
CA GLU A 31 10.84 -13.21 19.71
C GLU A 31 11.79 -12.54 18.72
N THR A 32 12.85 -13.25 18.31
CA THR A 32 13.69 -12.80 17.19
C THR A 32 13.12 -13.32 15.88
N ILE A 33 12.66 -12.41 15.03
CA ILE A 33 12.11 -12.73 13.72
C ILE A 33 13.18 -12.42 12.68
N ARG A 34 13.56 -13.43 11.89
CA ARG A 34 14.34 -13.22 10.67
C ARG A 34 13.42 -12.92 9.52
N TYR A 35 13.80 -12.01 8.65
CA TYR A 35 12.96 -11.60 7.53
C TYR A 35 13.79 -11.17 6.31
N THR A 36 13.21 -11.40 5.13
CA THR A 36 13.69 -10.87 3.86
C THR A 36 13.00 -9.55 3.57
N ALA A 37 13.78 -8.51 3.29
CA ALA A 37 13.29 -7.22 2.82
C ALA A 37 13.54 -7.11 1.31
N LEU A 38 12.46 -6.89 0.56
CA LEU A 38 12.46 -6.72 -0.89
C LEU A 38 12.00 -5.31 -1.22
N ALA A 39 12.67 -4.65 -2.17
CA ALA A 39 12.24 -3.36 -2.69
C ALA A 39 12.31 -3.36 -4.21
N GLY A 40 11.27 -2.88 -4.88
CA GLY A 40 11.32 -2.77 -6.33
C GLY A 40 10.01 -2.40 -7.00
N PRO A 41 10.09 -2.06 -8.30
CA PRO A 41 8.94 -1.71 -9.11
C PRO A 41 8.18 -2.96 -9.58
N THR A 42 6.87 -2.80 -9.75
CA THR A 42 5.98 -3.73 -10.45
C THR A 42 5.31 -2.98 -11.60
N LYS A 43 5.50 -3.45 -12.82
CA LYS A 43 4.95 -2.82 -14.02
C LYS A 43 3.43 -2.97 -14.09
N MET A 44 2.74 -1.86 -14.31
CA MET A 44 1.32 -1.78 -14.62
C MET A 44 1.09 -1.76 -16.13
N THR A 45 0.04 -2.43 -16.59
CA THR A 45 -0.32 -2.54 -18.01
C THR A 45 -1.78 -2.20 -18.24
N ASN A 46 -2.08 -1.59 -19.39
CA ASN A 46 -3.46 -1.45 -19.85
C ASN A 46 -4.02 -2.80 -20.35
N LEU A 47 -5.30 -2.81 -20.76
CA LEU A 47 -5.95 -4.01 -21.31
C LEU A 47 -5.30 -4.55 -22.59
N GLY A 48 -4.60 -3.69 -23.34
CA GLY A 48 -3.82 -4.08 -24.51
C GLY A 48 -2.45 -4.69 -24.17
N GLY A 49 -2.06 -4.72 -22.90
CA GLY A 49 -0.78 -5.21 -22.41
C GLY A 49 0.38 -4.22 -22.51
N ASP A 50 0.15 -2.99 -22.98
CA ASP A 50 1.19 -1.96 -23.02
C ASP A 50 1.53 -1.50 -21.59
N PRO A 51 2.82 -1.27 -21.26
CA PRO A 51 3.21 -0.69 -19.99
C PRO A 51 2.73 0.76 -19.89
N ILE A 52 2.04 1.08 -18.80
CA ILE A 52 1.48 2.41 -18.51
C ILE A 52 2.05 3.03 -17.22
N GLY A 53 2.69 2.24 -16.35
CA GLY A 53 3.28 2.76 -15.12
C GLY A 53 4.04 1.71 -14.34
N GLU A 54 4.60 2.12 -13.22
CA GLU A 54 5.16 1.21 -12.23
C GLU A 54 4.78 1.63 -10.82
N ILE A 55 4.46 0.63 -10.01
CA ILE A 55 4.23 0.76 -8.56
C ILE A 55 5.45 0.21 -7.85
N PHE A 56 6.13 1.05 -7.09
CA PHE A 56 7.19 0.65 -6.19
C PHE A 56 6.60 0.17 -4.87
N SER A 57 7.21 -0.87 -4.30
CA SER A 57 6.81 -1.40 -3.00
C SER A 57 7.99 -1.86 -2.17
N PHE A 58 7.80 -1.86 -0.86
CA PHE A 58 8.68 -2.48 0.12
C PHE A 58 7.95 -3.67 0.73
N THR A 59 8.49 -4.87 0.53
CA THR A 59 7.91 -6.12 1.01
C THR A 59 8.81 -6.72 2.10
N TYR A 60 8.21 -7.15 3.20
CA TYR A 60 8.88 -7.80 4.31
C TYR A 60 8.26 -9.18 4.56
N LEU A 61 9.05 -10.22 4.33
CA LEU A 61 8.62 -11.62 4.47
C LEU A 61 9.32 -12.25 5.65
N LYS A 62 8.58 -12.81 6.61
CA LYS A 62 9.19 -13.65 7.66
C LYS A 62 9.89 -14.84 7.01
N GLU A 63 11.15 -15.06 7.36
CA GLU A 63 11.93 -16.20 6.88
C GLU A 63 11.46 -17.51 7.53
N GLY A 64 11.56 -18.59 6.75
CA GLY A 64 11.11 -19.93 7.15
C GLY A 64 10.08 -20.47 6.17
N LYS A 65 9.56 -21.67 6.45
CA LYS A 65 8.49 -22.24 5.65
C LYS A 65 7.24 -21.37 5.83
N PRO A 66 6.67 -20.79 4.75
CA PRO A 66 5.44 -20.01 4.87
C PRO A 66 4.35 -20.88 5.48
N GLU A 67 3.81 -20.47 6.62
CA GLU A 67 2.60 -21.09 7.13
C GLU A 67 1.49 -20.81 6.11
N ALA A 68 0.78 -21.86 5.67
CA ALA A 68 -0.24 -21.74 4.60
C ALA A 68 -1.29 -20.65 4.87
N ARG A 69 -1.47 -20.28 6.15
CA ARG A 69 -2.42 -19.28 6.62
C ARG A 69 -1.77 -17.99 7.12
N ARG A 70 -0.47 -17.78 6.91
CA ARG A 70 0.19 -16.54 7.33
C ARG A 70 -0.40 -15.36 6.53
N PRO A 71 -1.01 -14.37 7.18
CA PRO A 71 -1.59 -13.22 6.51
C PRO A 71 -0.56 -12.39 5.74
N VAL A 72 -1.03 -11.69 4.73
CA VAL A 72 -0.31 -10.60 4.07
C VAL A 72 -1.11 -9.32 4.27
N MET A 73 -0.43 -8.27 4.74
CA MET A 73 -1.02 -6.96 4.94
C MET A 73 -0.47 -5.98 3.89
N PHE A 74 -1.37 -5.46 3.06
CA PHE A 74 -1.07 -4.40 2.09
C PHE A 74 -1.37 -3.04 2.73
N VAL A 75 -0.36 -2.19 2.77
CA VAL A 75 -0.34 -0.96 3.55
C VAL A 75 -0.23 0.25 2.62
N PHE A 76 -1.16 1.19 2.76
CA PHE A 76 -1.21 2.43 1.98
C PHE A 76 -1.35 3.63 2.93
N ASN A 77 -0.56 4.68 2.67
CA ASN A 77 -0.77 5.97 3.30
C ASN A 77 -1.86 6.80 2.61
N GLY A 78 -2.21 7.92 3.24
CA GLY A 78 -3.21 8.86 2.76
C GLY A 78 -2.71 10.10 2.04
N GLY A 79 -3.55 11.15 2.08
CA GLY A 79 -3.66 12.18 1.03
C GLY A 79 -4.02 11.57 -0.34
N PRO A 80 -4.53 12.32 -1.33
CA PRO A 80 -4.01 12.05 -2.66
C PRO A 80 -2.57 12.55 -2.69
N GLY A 81 -1.58 11.65 -2.79
CA GLY A 81 -0.19 12.01 -3.13
C GLY A 81 0.94 11.60 -2.17
N SER A 82 0.67 10.99 -1.01
CA SER A 82 1.77 10.54 -0.12
C SER A 82 2.29 9.15 -0.47
N SER A 83 3.60 8.96 -0.34
CA SER A 83 4.18 7.61 -0.29
C SER A 83 3.79 6.89 1.00
N SER A 84 4.02 5.58 1.03
CA SER A 84 3.82 4.70 2.19
C SER A 84 4.79 4.95 3.36
N ILE A 85 5.68 5.95 3.24
CA ILE A 85 6.78 6.16 4.19
C ILE A 85 6.33 6.41 5.63
N TRP A 86 5.16 7.02 5.85
CA TRP A 86 4.71 7.33 7.22
C TRP A 86 4.30 6.07 7.98
N LEU A 87 3.53 5.17 7.36
CA LEU A 87 3.22 3.89 8.00
C LEU A 87 4.43 2.95 8.00
N HIS A 88 5.26 3.04 6.96
CA HIS A 88 6.47 2.23 6.81
C HIS A 88 7.53 2.55 7.86
N MET A 89 7.91 3.81 8.01
CA MET A 89 9.01 4.25 8.87
C MET A 89 8.54 4.94 10.17
N GLY A 90 7.24 5.11 10.35
CA GLY A 90 6.65 5.75 11.53
C GLY A 90 5.71 4.87 12.35
N VAL A 91 5.19 3.75 11.81
CA VAL A 91 4.18 2.93 12.51
C VAL A 91 4.49 1.43 12.50
N VAL A 92 4.28 0.73 11.38
CA VAL A 92 4.19 -0.74 11.37
C VAL A 92 5.37 -1.46 10.69
N GLY A 93 6.27 -0.74 10.03
CA GLY A 93 7.45 -1.36 9.41
C GLY A 93 8.51 -1.81 10.42
N PRO A 94 9.41 -2.73 10.06
CA PRO A 94 10.38 -3.34 10.99
C PRO A 94 11.47 -2.39 11.47
N ARG A 95 11.62 -1.24 10.81
CA ARG A 95 12.55 -0.17 11.16
C ARG A 95 11.77 1.14 11.23
N ARG A 96 12.12 2.00 12.18
CA ARG A 96 11.48 3.31 12.35
C ARG A 96 12.50 4.43 12.51
N VAL A 97 12.11 5.64 12.12
CA VAL A 97 12.90 6.84 12.38
C VAL A 97 12.89 7.14 13.88
N VAL A 98 14.04 7.53 14.43
CA VAL A 98 14.16 8.01 15.80
C VAL A 98 13.86 9.50 15.81
N LEU A 99 12.85 9.89 16.59
CA LEU A 99 12.52 11.28 16.84
C LEU A 99 13.17 11.73 18.15
N ASP A 100 13.76 12.94 18.17
CA ASP A 100 14.34 13.54 19.38
C ASP A 100 13.26 14.01 20.37
N ARG A 101 12.05 14.23 19.88
CA ARG A 101 10.85 14.59 20.64
C ARG A 101 9.59 14.14 19.88
N GLU A 102 8.49 13.97 20.59
CA GLU A 102 7.22 13.49 20.01
C GLU A 102 6.54 14.52 19.12
N VAL A 103 6.64 15.80 19.47
CA VAL A 103 6.01 16.92 18.76
C VAL A 103 7.10 17.86 18.24
N ASP A 104 7.03 18.20 16.96
CA ASP A 104 8.01 19.05 16.26
C ASP A 104 9.46 18.52 16.36
N PRO A 105 9.72 17.28 15.88
CA PRO A 105 11.06 16.71 15.90
C PRO A 105 12.05 17.56 15.10
N SER A 106 13.29 17.62 15.57
CA SER A 106 14.32 18.43 14.97
C SER A 106 14.59 18.00 13.52
N PRO A 107 14.55 18.94 12.54
CA PRO A 107 14.87 18.64 11.16
C PRO A 107 16.38 18.71 10.88
N VAL A 108 17.24 18.82 11.91
CA VAL A 108 18.70 18.89 11.74
C VAL A 108 19.38 17.58 12.16
N PRO A 109 20.49 17.20 11.49
CA PRO A 109 21.22 15.97 11.80
C PRO A 109 21.76 15.98 13.25
N PRO A 110 22.00 14.79 13.83
CA PRO A 110 22.02 13.47 13.19
C PRO A 110 20.66 12.76 13.14
N PHE A 111 20.30 12.25 11.95
CA PHE A 111 19.12 11.38 11.78
C PHE A 111 19.47 9.91 12.06
N ARG A 112 18.57 9.20 12.73
CA ARG A 112 18.78 7.79 13.12
C ARG A 112 17.57 6.93 12.78
N VAL A 113 17.82 5.65 12.56
CA VAL A 113 16.81 4.61 12.36
C VAL A 113 17.13 3.45 13.29
N GLU A 114 16.13 2.92 13.96
CA GLU A 114 16.25 1.77 14.86
C GLU A 114 15.25 0.67 14.52
N ASP A 115 15.40 -0.47 15.17
CA ASP A 115 14.44 -1.57 15.09
C ASP A 115 13.10 -1.15 15.70
N ASN A 116 12.00 -1.56 15.07
CA ASN A 116 10.66 -1.33 15.58
C ASN A 116 10.17 -2.59 16.32
N PRO A 117 10.17 -2.61 17.66
CA PRO A 117 9.71 -3.76 18.44
C PRO A 117 8.20 -3.98 18.34
N ASP A 118 7.46 -3.00 17.83
CA ASP A 118 6.01 -3.00 17.67
C ASP A 118 5.56 -3.26 16.22
N CYS A 119 6.49 -3.63 15.33
CA CYS A 119 6.13 -3.99 13.96
C CYS A 119 5.28 -5.28 13.91
N LEU A 120 4.53 -5.44 12.83
CA LEU A 120 3.54 -6.53 12.70
C LEU A 120 4.10 -7.81 12.06
N LEU A 121 5.44 -7.95 11.99
CA LEU A 121 6.09 -9.12 11.39
C LEU A 121 5.95 -10.40 12.22
N ASP A 122 5.52 -10.33 13.47
CA ASP A 122 5.10 -11.52 14.23
C ASP A 122 3.85 -12.15 13.61
N VAL A 123 2.88 -11.32 13.21
CA VAL A 123 1.55 -11.78 12.78
C VAL A 123 1.31 -11.81 11.27
N ALA A 124 2.00 -10.98 10.46
CA ALA A 124 1.75 -10.89 9.02
C ALA A 124 3.02 -10.54 8.23
N ASP A 125 3.04 -10.89 6.95
CA ASP A 125 3.99 -10.29 6.02
C ASP A 125 3.47 -8.93 5.56
N LEU A 126 4.38 -7.97 5.36
CA LEU A 126 4.02 -6.56 5.16
C LEU A 126 4.40 -6.11 3.76
N VAL A 127 3.49 -5.41 3.08
CA VAL A 127 3.70 -4.85 1.74
C VAL A 127 3.31 -3.39 1.76
N PHE A 128 4.30 -2.51 1.80
CA PHE A 128 4.11 -1.06 1.72
C PHE A 128 4.10 -0.65 0.26
N ILE A 129 3.01 -0.01 -0.17
CA ILE A 129 2.75 0.30 -1.57
C ILE A 129 2.74 1.81 -1.75
N ASP A 130 3.55 2.29 -2.67
CA ASP A 130 3.49 3.68 -3.13
C ASP A 130 2.54 3.75 -4.34
N PRO A 131 1.35 4.39 -4.26
CA PRO A 131 0.51 4.62 -5.43
C PRO A 131 1.24 5.36 -6.55
N VAL A 132 0.79 5.21 -7.80
CA VAL A 132 1.40 5.91 -8.94
C VAL A 132 1.40 7.42 -8.71
N GLY A 133 2.55 8.07 -8.93
CA GLY A 133 2.73 9.50 -8.65
C GLY A 133 3.20 9.82 -7.23
N THR A 134 3.42 8.81 -6.39
CA THR A 134 3.94 8.96 -5.02
C THR A 134 5.25 8.19 -4.83
N GLY A 135 6.10 8.65 -3.92
CA GLY A 135 7.34 7.95 -3.57
C GLY A 135 8.20 7.65 -4.79
N PHE A 136 8.45 6.37 -5.05
CA PHE A 136 9.23 5.91 -6.21
C PHE A 136 8.37 5.47 -7.40
N SER A 137 7.04 5.50 -7.28
CA SER A 137 6.09 5.07 -8.30
C SER A 137 5.82 6.15 -9.33
N ARG A 138 5.76 5.79 -10.61
CA ARG A 138 5.64 6.77 -11.71
C ARG A 138 4.91 6.20 -12.92
N ILE A 139 4.31 7.10 -13.68
CA ILE A 139 3.78 6.82 -15.02
C ILE A 139 4.95 6.51 -15.95
N LEU A 140 4.80 5.51 -16.82
CA LEU A 140 5.82 5.06 -17.77
C LEU A 140 5.19 4.68 -19.11
N GLY A 141 6.02 4.66 -20.16
CA GLY A 141 5.61 4.14 -21.46
C GLY A 141 4.47 4.97 -22.06
N LYS A 142 3.33 4.33 -22.31
CA LYS A 142 2.13 4.96 -22.89
C LYS A 142 1.16 5.50 -21.86
N GLY A 143 1.48 5.39 -20.57
CA GLY A 143 0.56 5.82 -19.53
C GLY A 143 0.36 7.32 -19.51
N ARG A 144 -0.83 7.73 -19.09
CA ARG A 144 -1.25 9.10 -18.92
C ARG A 144 -1.86 9.29 -17.53
N PRO A 145 -1.93 10.52 -17.00
CA PRO A 145 -2.55 10.80 -15.71
C PRO A 145 -3.95 10.22 -15.55
N GLU A 146 -4.75 10.22 -16.61
CA GLU A 146 -6.13 9.71 -16.60
C GLU A 146 -6.20 8.20 -16.39
N ASP A 147 -5.10 7.47 -16.63
CA ASP A 147 -5.04 6.03 -16.40
C ASP A 147 -4.84 5.69 -14.90
N PHE A 148 -4.59 6.69 -14.04
CA PHE A 148 -4.27 6.50 -12.61
C PHE A 148 -4.96 7.47 -11.64
N PHE A 149 -5.25 8.71 -12.04
CA PHE A 149 -5.67 9.78 -11.12
C PHE A 149 -7.19 9.96 -11.03
N GLY A 150 -7.93 8.86 -11.11
CA GLY A 150 -9.35 8.79 -10.77
C GLY A 150 -9.59 7.76 -9.66
N VAL A 151 -10.81 7.73 -9.12
CA VAL A 151 -11.15 6.85 -7.99
C VAL A 151 -11.09 5.38 -8.41
N ASP A 152 -11.66 5.06 -9.56
CA ASP A 152 -11.72 3.69 -10.06
C ASP A 152 -10.38 3.29 -10.69
N GLU A 153 -9.68 4.22 -11.33
CA GLU A 153 -8.37 4.01 -11.94
C GLU A 153 -7.26 3.77 -10.90
N ASP A 154 -7.27 4.54 -9.79
CA ASP A 154 -6.39 4.27 -8.64
C ASP A 154 -6.68 2.86 -8.09
N ALA A 155 -7.95 2.53 -7.85
CA ALA A 155 -8.35 1.24 -7.30
C ALA A 155 -7.98 0.05 -8.22
N ASP A 156 -8.15 0.17 -9.55
CA ASP A 156 -7.76 -0.89 -10.48
C ASP A 156 -6.25 -1.05 -10.57
N SER A 157 -5.47 0.05 -10.56
CA SER A 157 -4.01 -0.05 -10.55
C SER A 157 -3.49 -0.76 -9.29
N MET A 158 -4.09 -0.48 -8.13
CA MET A 158 -3.77 -1.16 -6.87
C MET A 158 -4.19 -2.63 -6.90
N ALA A 159 -5.36 -2.95 -7.47
CA ALA A 159 -5.82 -4.33 -7.61
C ALA A 159 -4.90 -5.14 -8.55
N GLN A 160 -4.44 -4.53 -9.65
CA GLN A 160 -3.48 -5.13 -10.56
C GLN A 160 -2.13 -5.37 -9.86
N PHE A 161 -1.65 -4.43 -9.04
CA PHE A 161 -0.46 -4.64 -8.23
C PHE A 161 -0.60 -5.82 -7.28
N ILE A 162 -1.70 -5.89 -6.51
CA ILE A 162 -1.93 -6.96 -5.53
C ILE A 162 -1.99 -8.32 -6.23
N GLU A 163 -2.73 -8.45 -7.34
CA GLU A 163 -2.79 -9.68 -8.14
C GLU A 163 -1.39 -10.15 -8.57
N ARG A 164 -0.58 -9.23 -9.11
CA ARG A 164 0.79 -9.53 -9.55
C ARG A 164 1.67 -9.92 -8.39
N TRP A 165 1.55 -9.24 -7.24
CA TRP A 165 2.29 -9.57 -6.03
C TRP A 165 1.91 -10.96 -5.49
N LEU A 166 0.61 -11.27 -5.38
CA LEU A 166 0.13 -12.58 -4.92
C LEU A 166 0.63 -13.71 -5.81
N THR A 167 0.62 -13.50 -7.12
CA THR A 167 1.15 -14.45 -8.11
C THR A 167 2.64 -14.64 -7.98
N LYS A 168 3.40 -13.54 -7.91
CA LYS A 168 4.87 -13.57 -7.79
C LYS A 168 5.33 -14.28 -6.53
N HIS A 169 4.62 -14.09 -5.42
CA HIS A 169 5.00 -14.62 -4.11
C HIS A 169 4.29 -15.94 -3.74
N GLY A 170 3.38 -16.45 -4.59
CA GLY A 170 2.63 -17.68 -4.32
C GLY A 170 1.70 -17.57 -3.10
N ARG A 171 1.06 -16.40 -2.92
CA ARG A 171 0.28 -16.06 -1.71
C ARG A 171 -1.23 -16.00 -1.92
N TRP A 172 -1.72 -16.63 -2.99
CA TRP A 172 -3.15 -16.68 -3.31
C TRP A 172 -4.01 -17.25 -2.16
N ASP A 173 -3.50 -18.23 -1.40
CA ASP A 173 -4.23 -18.85 -0.29
C ASP A 173 -4.06 -18.12 1.06
N SER A 174 -3.19 -17.11 1.13
CA SER A 174 -2.96 -16.38 2.37
C SER A 174 -4.13 -15.44 2.67
N PRO A 175 -4.51 -15.26 3.95
CA PRO A 175 -5.44 -14.21 4.33
C PRO A 175 -4.90 -12.83 3.91
N LYS A 176 -5.74 -12.01 3.30
CA LYS A 176 -5.36 -10.70 2.73
C LYS A 176 -5.98 -9.60 3.57
N PHE A 177 -5.13 -8.74 4.14
CA PHE A 177 -5.55 -7.59 4.92
C PHE A 177 -5.16 -6.31 4.21
N LEU A 178 -6.03 -5.30 4.27
CA LEU A 178 -5.76 -3.95 3.80
C LEU A 178 -5.61 -3.03 5.00
N MET A 179 -4.56 -2.21 5.03
CA MET A 179 -4.38 -1.16 6.02
C MET A 179 -4.23 0.18 5.33
N GLY A 180 -5.14 1.11 5.63
CA GLY A 180 -5.18 2.45 5.03
C GLY A 180 -5.17 3.54 6.09
N GLU A 181 -4.34 4.57 5.90
CA GLU A 181 -4.33 5.78 6.73
C GLU A 181 -4.87 6.99 5.95
N SER A 182 -5.65 7.88 6.58
CA SER A 182 -6.23 9.08 5.93
C SER A 182 -6.97 8.72 4.62
N TYR A 183 -6.64 9.33 3.47
CA TYR A 183 -7.20 8.96 2.16
C TYR A 183 -6.96 7.49 1.77
N GLY A 184 -5.91 6.86 2.30
CA GLY A 184 -5.66 5.43 2.19
C GLY A 184 -6.80 4.60 2.78
N SER A 185 -7.59 5.15 3.71
CA SER A 185 -8.82 4.53 4.20
C SER A 185 -9.90 4.44 3.12
N ALA A 186 -10.07 5.47 2.29
CA ALA A 186 -11.01 5.45 1.17
C ALA A 186 -10.58 4.42 0.12
N ARG A 187 -9.26 4.38 -0.18
CA ARG A 187 -8.67 3.35 -1.04
C ARG A 187 -8.93 1.95 -0.50
N ALA A 188 -8.65 1.70 0.78
CA ALA A 188 -8.85 0.40 1.41
C ALA A 188 -10.33 -0.04 1.40
N ALA A 189 -11.28 0.90 1.48
CA ALA A 189 -12.71 0.61 1.41
C ALA A 189 -13.20 0.27 -0.01
N LEU A 190 -12.62 0.88 -1.05
CA LEU A 190 -12.99 0.63 -2.46
C LEU A 190 -12.33 -0.61 -3.04
N LEU A 191 -11.10 -0.90 -2.59
CA LEU A 191 -10.25 -1.93 -3.18
C LEU A 191 -10.88 -3.35 -3.21
N PRO A 192 -11.69 -3.80 -2.22
CA PRO A 192 -12.38 -5.09 -2.32
C PRO A 192 -13.23 -5.23 -3.59
N ARG A 193 -13.85 -4.14 -4.07
CA ARG A 193 -14.62 -4.15 -5.32
C ARG A 193 -13.72 -4.31 -6.54
N ALA A 194 -12.58 -3.61 -6.58
CA ALA A 194 -11.61 -3.72 -7.67
C ALA A 194 -10.88 -5.08 -7.68
N LEU A 195 -10.60 -5.64 -6.50
CA LEU A 195 -10.00 -6.95 -6.30
C LEU A 195 -10.94 -8.10 -6.66
N MET A 196 -12.25 -7.95 -6.41
CA MET A 196 -13.22 -8.87 -7.00
C MET A 196 -13.22 -8.69 -8.53
N GLY A 197 -13.29 -7.43 -8.98
CA GLY A 197 -13.35 -7.06 -10.38
C GLY A 197 -14.68 -7.44 -11.01
N GLY A 198 -14.68 -7.55 -12.34
CA GLY A 198 -15.83 -8.02 -13.12
C GLY A 198 -16.00 -7.26 -14.43
N PRO A 199 -16.76 -7.84 -15.38
CA PRO A 199 -16.93 -7.27 -16.72
C PRO A 199 -17.58 -5.88 -16.74
N THR A 200 -18.32 -5.52 -15.68
CA THR A 200 -19.03 -4.23 -15.57
C THR A 200 -18.29 -3.18 -14.76
N TYR A 201 -17.11 -3.49 -14.22
CA TYR A 201 -16.31 -2.55 -13.43
C TYR A 201 -14.94 -2.31 -14.07
N THR A 202 -13.96 -3.19 -13.83
CA THR A 202 -12.61 -3.07 -14.41
C THR A 202 -12.47 -3.78 -15.76
N GLY A 203 -13.50 -4.50 -16.20
CA GLY A 203 -13.43 -5.38 -17.38
C GLY A 203 -12.63 -6.66 -17.14
N GLN A 204 -12.10 -6.87 -15.93
CA GLN A 204 -11.29 -8.03 -15.54
C GLN A 204 -11.86 -8.66 -14.27
N LEU A 205 -12.13 -9.96 -14.28
CA LEU A 205 -12.48 -10.72 -13.07
C LEU A 205 -11.18 -11.22 -12.43
N ARG A 206 -10.77 -10.58 -11.32
CA ARG A 206 -9.57 -11.00 -10.57
C ARG A 206 -9.92 -12.05 -9.51
N GLY A 207 -11.13 -12.00 -8.95
CA GLY A 207 -11.62 -12.99 -7.98
C GLY A 207 -10.86 -13.00 -6.66
N ILE A 208 -10.24 -11.88 -6.29
CA ILE A 208 -9.48 -11.74 -5.05
C ILE A 208 -10.40 -11.22 -3.95
N THR A 209 -10.56 -11.98 -2.88
CA THR A 209 -11.29 -11.56 -1.67
C THR A 209 -10.34 -10.97 -0.63
N VAL A 210 -10.88 -10.19 0.30
CA VAL A 210 -10.14 -9.58 1.42
C VAL A 210 -10.71 -10.14 2.72
N ASP A 211 -9.83 -10.48 3.67
CA ASP A 211 -10.19 -11.10 4.95
C ASP A 211 -10.35 -10.06 6.08
N GLY A 212 -9.79 -8.85 5.90
CA GLY A 212 -10.00 -7.75 6.83
C GLY A 212 -9.45 -6.42 6.34
N ILE A 213 -10.01 -5.34 6.90
CA ILE A 213 -9.61 -3.96 6.60
C ILE A 213 -9.33 -3.24 7.92
N VAL A 214 -8.20 -2.55 8.00
CA VAL A 214 -7.78 -1.72 9.12
C VAL A 214 -7.70 -0.27 8.66
N LEU A 215 -8.45 0.62 9.31
CA LEU A 215 -8.53 2.03 8.95
C LEU A 215 -7.94 2.89 10.05
N LEU A 216 -7.00 3.77 9.70
CA LEU A 216 -6.29 4.66 10.62
C LEU A 216 -6.57 6.11 10.22
N GLY A 217 -7.03 6.95 11.17
CA GLY A 217 -7.30 8.37 10.90
C GLY A 217 -8.24 8.59 9.71
N THR A 218 -9.42 7.97 9.73
CA THR A 218 -10.34 7.85 8.59
C THR A 218 -10.82 9.18 8.02
N THR A 219 -10.81 9.29 6.68
CA THR A 219 -11.48 10.36 5.93
C THR A 219 -12.57 9.78 5.03
N MET A 220 -13.64 9.25 5.61
CA MET A 220 -14.76 8.68 4.84
C MET A 220 -15.77 9.75 4.38
N GLU A 221 -15.81 10.90 5.07
CA GLU A 221 -16.73 12.02 4.80
C GLU A 221 -16.02 13.22 4.16
N SER A 222 -15.06 13.01 3.26
CA SER A 222 -14.53 14.13 2.48
C SER A 222 -15.52 14.45 1.36
N PRO A 223 -16.25 15.57 1.40
CA PRO A 223 -17.21 15.89 0.35
C PRO A 223 -16.46 16.03 -0.98
N ALA A 224 -16.94 15.30 -1.99
CA ALA A 224 -16.45 15.41 -3.37
C ALA A 224 -16.81 16.76 -4.01
N ASN A 225 -17.72 17.51 -3.38
CA ASN A 225 -18.17 18.82 -3.80
C ASN A 225 -17.43 19.92 -3.02
N PRO A 226 -17.21 21.11 -3.61
CA PRO A 226 -16.77 22.26 -2.86
C PRO A 226 -17.70 22.46 -1.67
N VAL A 227 -17.12 22.40 -0.47
CA VAL A 227 -17.82 22.65 0.78
C VAL A 227 -18.41 24.05 0.68
N ASP A 228 -19.71 24.18 0.93
CA ASP A 228 -20.35 25.49 1.05
C ASP A 228 -19.53 26.37 2.01
N GLU A 229 -19.37 27.65 1.68
CA GLU A 229 -18.48 28.55 2.43
C GLU A 229 -18.89 28.63 3.90
N ASP A 230 -20.21 28.60 4.16
CA ASP A 230 -20.79 28.59 5.50
C ASP A 230 -20.45 27.30 6.26
N GLU A 231 -20.46 26.15 5.60
CA GLU A 231 -20.08 24.88 6.20
C GLU A 231 -18.56 24.80 6.46
N ARG A 232 -17.75 25.39 5.58
CA ARG A 232 -16.30 25.54 5.79
C ARG A 232 -16.02 26.43 7.02
N LEU A 233 -16.69 27.58 7.13
CA LEU A 233 -16.57 28.50 8.26
C LEU A 233 -17.07 27.86 9.56
N ALA A 234 -18.18 27.13 9.52
CA ALA A 234 -18.70 26.41 10.67
C ALA A 234 -17.73 25.32 11.14
N ARG A 235 -17.11 24.57 10.22
CA ARG A 235 -16.10 23.56 10.55
C ARG A 235 -14.86 24.17 11.21
N VAL A 236 -14.34 25.27 10.66
CA VAL A 236 -13.19 25.99 11.25
C VAL A 236 -13.56 26.53 12.63
N SER A 237 -14.74 27.13 12.78
CA SER A 237 -15.22 27.68 14.06
C SER A 237 -15.34 26.61 15.14
N ARG A 238 -15.80 25.40 14.79
CA ARG A 238 -15.88 24.26 15.72
C ARG A 238 -14.51 23.68 16.07
N ALA A 239 -13.55 23.73 15.14
CA ALA A 239 -12.19 23.24 15.37
C ALA A 239 -11.32 24.23 16.17
N LEU A 240 -11.61 25.53 16.09
CA LEU A 240 -10.77 26.59 16.66
C LEU A 240 -10.50 26.43 18.18
N PRO A 241 -11.49 26.11 19.03
CA PRO A 241 -11.23 25.94 20.47
C PRO A 241 -10.31 24.76 20.75
N SER A 242 -10.48 23.64 20.03
CA SER A 242 -9.60 22.47 20.15
C SER A 242 -8.20 22.78 19.67
N LEU A 243 -8.05 23.47 18.54
CA LEU A 243 -6.75 23.92 18.02
C LEU A 243 -6.05 24.85 19.02
N ALA A 244 -6.78 25.81 19.59
CA ALA A 244 -6.25 26.73 20.61
C ALA A 244 -5.85 26.01 21.90
N ALA A 245 -6.66 25.04 22.36
CA ALA A 245 -6.35 24.23 23.54
C ALA A 245 -5.11 23.34 23.33
N THR A 246 -5.01 22.69 22.17
CA THR A 246 -3.83 21.88 21.79
C THR A 246 -2.57 22.74 21.68
N ALA A 247 -2.66 23.90 21.03
CA ALA A 247 -1.54 24.84 20.94
C ALA A 247 -1.12 25.35 22.34
N TRP A 248 -2.07 25.74 23.18
CA TRP A 248 -1.78 26.14 24.56
C TRP A 248 -1.07 25.05 25.37
N TYR A 249 -1.45 23.79 25.17
CA TYR A 249 -0.87 22.66 25.89
C TYR A 249 0.52 22.27 25.36
N HIS A 250 0.76 22.35 24.05
CA HIS A 250 1.99 21.87 23.42
C HIS A 250 3.02 22.96 23.03
N GLY A 251 2.62 24.24 23.00
CA GLY A 251 3.48 25.38 22.67
C GLY A 251 3.42 25.78 21.20
#